data_AF-R9IW57-F1
#
_entry.id   AF-R9IW57-F1
#
_cell.length_a   1.000
_cell.length_b   1.000
_cell.length_c   1.000
_cell.angle_alpha   90.00
_cell.angle_beta   90.00
_cell.angle_gamma   90.00
#
_symmetry.space_group_name_H-M   'P 1'
#
loop_
_entity.id
_entity.type
_entity.pdbx_description
1 polymer ?
#
loop_
_entity_poly.entity_id
_entity_poly.type
_entity_poly.pdbx_seq_one_letter_code
_entity_poly.pdbx_strand_id
1 'polypeptide(L)'
;MNINDVLWGCLAIFAVLVVILCCCRYRRHRKAKYLVKTRSEQEKYAEINQALGPFGFAYSLSKDIFYSLEDAWQRKFGYGKIYDEMAPVMNMIIDCEPIYFEYDGRRWMIEFWKGQYGITTGAEVGIYVENERGISQNPEDVFYDCVSKEEELPINMKLYKNGKMVYQRIENHWWLTGFVLGEFSYPGELMLEAAISFQDREMLEAFIGGCYQAGYQPEDLHIWHHQVFLRIYRPKKRQVYGYGRLFCRLVQWQNRHNCKLFLRVTKDFTKTLDKIYYLMLAYPRIFAIITKTGRIAWEKKKS
;
A
#
# COMPACT_ATOMS: atom_id res chain seq x y z
N MET A 1 -27.96 25.08 -45.49
CA MET A 1 -26.64 25.03 -44.83
C MET A 1 -26.00 23.70 -45.24
N ASN A 2 -24.87 23.73 -45.95
CA ASN A 2 -24.27 22.50 -46.48
C ASN A 2 -23.70 21.70 -45.30
N ILE A 3 -23.89 20.38 -45.29
CA ILE A 3 -23.39 19.50 -44.21
C ILE A 3 -21.88 19.68 -44.02
N ASN A 4 -21.17 19.94 -45.11
CA ASN A 4 -19.73 20.22 -45.10
C ASN A 4 -19.38 21.52 -44.35
N ASP A 5 -20.17 22.58 -44.47
CA ASP A 5 -19.90 23.86 -43.78
C ASP A 5 -20.09 23.71 -42.26
N VAL A 6 -21.09 22.93 -41.86
CA VAL A 6 -21.32 22.59 -40.44
C VAL A 6 -20.17 21.75 -39.89
N LEU A 7 -19.70 20.76 -40.66
CA LEU A 7 -18.56 19.92 -40.27
C LEU A 7 -17.28 20.74 -40.12
N TRP A 8 -16.96 21.63 -41.07
CA TRP A 8 -15.80 22.53 -40.97
C TRP A 8 -15.91 23.50 -39.80
N GLY A 9 -17.11 24.04 -39.53
CA GLY A 9 -17.38 24.85 -38.35
C GLY A 9 -17.14 24.09 -37.04
N CYS A 10 -17.63 22.85 -36.94
CA CYS A 10 -17.40 21.98 -35.78
C CYS A 10 -15.91 21.66 -35.58
N LEU A 11 -15.17 21.35 -36.66
CA LEU A 11 -13.74 21.08 -36.61
C LEU A 11 -12.94 22.32 -36.17
N ALA A 12 -13.29 23.51 -36.65
CA ALA A 12 -12.65 24.76 -36.24
C ALA A 12 -12.88 25.05 -34.75
N ILE A 13 -14.12 24.90 -34.27
CA ILE A 13 -14.45 25.04 -32.85
C ILE A 13 -13.68 24.03 -32.00
N PHE A 14 -13.64 22.76 -32.41
CA PHE A 14 -12.89 21.73 -31.72
C PHE A 14 -11.40 22.06 -31.65
N ALA A 15 -10.80 22.51 -32.75
CA ALA A 15 -9.40 22.94 -32.78
C ALA A 15 -9.12 24.11 -31.82
N VAL A 16 -9.99 25.12 -31.79
CA VAL A 16 -9.89 26.25 -30.84
C VAL A 16 -9.99 25.77 -29.39
N LEU A 17 -10.93 24.86 -29.08
CA LEU A 17 -11.07 24.28 -27.75
C LEU A 17 -9.83 23.49 -27.33
N VAL A 18 -9.21 22.74 -28.25
CA VAL A 18 -7.95 22.03 -28.01
C VAL A 18 -6.81 23.00 -27.72
N VAL A 19 -6.69 24.10 -28.49
CA VAL A 19 -5.67 25.13 -28.24
C VAL A 19 -5.86 25.78 -26.88
N ILE A 20 -7.10 26.17 -26.54
CA ILE A 20 -7.43 26.74 -25.22
C ILE A 20 -7.06 25.75 -24.11
N LEU A 21 -7.42 24.48 -24.26
CA LEU A 21 -7.06 23.42 -23.30
C LEU A 21 -5.54 23.31 -23.14
N CYS A 22 -4.79 23.28 -24.24
CA CYS A 22 -3.33 23.21 -24.21
C CYS A 22 -2.70 24.44 -23.54
N CYS A 23 -3.16 25.66 -23.85
CA CYS A 23 -2.71 26.88 -23.20
C CYS A 23 -3.00 26.87 -21.69
N CYS A 24 -4.20 26.44 -21.29
CA CYS A 24 -4.59 26.31 -19.88
C CYS A 24 -3.71 25.29 -19.15
N ARG A 25 -3.46 24.13 -19.78
CA ARG A 25 -2.55 23.11 -19.24
C ARG A 25 -1.14 23.65 -19.11
N TYR A 26 -0.60 24.29 -20.14
CA TYR A 26 0.75 24.86 -20.12
C TYR A 26 0.91 25.89 -18.99
N ARG A 27 -0.02 26.85 -18.88
CA ARG A 27 -0.02 27.85 -17.80
C ARG A 27 -0.10 27.19 -16.41
N ARG A 28 -0.94 26.17 -16.25
CA ARG A 28 -1.06 25.43 -14.99
C ARG A 28 0.23 24.70 -14.63
N HIS A 29 0.82 23.96 -15.56
CA HIS A 29 2.08 23.25 -15.34
C HIS A 29 3.21 24.23 -14.99
N ARG A 30 3.29 25.39 -15.64
CA ARG A 30 4.24 26.45 -15.26
C ARG A 30 4.00 26.97 -13.84
N LYS A 31 2.75 27.27 -13.49
CA LYS A 31 2.39 27.71 -12.14
C LYS A 31 2.72 26.66 -11.09
N ALA A 32 2.41 25.38 -11.35
CA ALA A 32 2.72 24.27 -10.44
C ALA A 32 4.23 24.15 -10.20
N LYS A 33 5.05 24.18 -11.26
CA LYS A 33 6.52 24.15 -11.14
C LYS A 33 7.06 25.35 -10.35
N TYR A 34 6.51 26.53 -10.56
CA TYR A 34 6.88 27.72 -9.78
C TYR A 34 6.57 27.53 -8.30
N LEU A 35 5.34 27.11 -7.97
CA LEU A 35 4.92 26.89 -6.58
C LEU A 35 5.75 25.83 -5.84
N VAL A 36 6.11 24.73 -6.51
CA VAL A 36 6.97 23.69 -5.93
C VAL A 36 8.34 24.25 -5.51
N LYS A 37 8.89 25.18 -6.30
CA LYS A 37 10.17 25.82 -6.05
C LYS A 37 10.12 26.89 -4.96
N THR A 38 9.00 27.61 -4.85
CA THR A 38 8.88 28.74 -3.91
C THR A 38 8.34 28.36 -2.55
N ARG A 39 7.58 27.26 -2.44
CA ARG A 39 7.02 26.78 -1.17
C ARG A 39 8.06 26.04 -0.34
N SER A 40 8.00 26.23 0.97
CA SER A 40 8.86 25.52 1.93
C SER A 40 8.56 24.02 1.96
N GLU A 41 9.52 23.23 2.44
CA GLU A 41 9.34 21.78 2.58
C GLU A 41 8.23 21.44 3.58
N GLN A 42 8.15 22.20 4.67
CA GLN A 42 7.15 22.04 5.73
C GLN A 42 5.72 22.30 5.21
N GLU A 43 5.51 23.36 4.43
CA GLU A 43 4.21 23.63 3.81
C GLU A 43 3.78 22.49 2.87
N LYS A 44 4.68 22.05 1.99
CA LYS A 44 4.41 20.95 1.07
C LYS A 44 4.06 19.67 1.82
N TYR A 45 4.82 19.35 2.86
CA TYR A 45 4.60 18.20 3.72
C TYR A 45 3.25 18.25 4.45
N ALA A 46 2.89 19.40 5.01
CA ALA A 46 1.62 19.58 5.70
C ALA A 46 0.44 19.44 4.75
N GLU A 47 0.48 20.09 3.57
CA GLU A 47 -0.58 19.98 2.57
C GLU A 47 -0.75 18.54 2.07
N ILE A 48 0.35 17.82 1.81
CA ILE A 48 0.33 16.41 1.38
C ILE A 48 -0.29 15.53 2.47
N ASN A 49 0.13 15.66 3.73
CA ASN A 49 -0.40 14.81 4.80
C ASN A 49 -1.86 15.14 5.15
N GLN A 50 -2.26 16.40 5.08
CA GLN A 50 -3.67 16.79 5.20
C GLN A 50 -4.54 16.13 4.10
N ALA A 51 -3.98 16.03 2.90
CA ALA A 51 -4.59 15.37 1.76
C ALA A 51 -4.73 13.84 1.94
N LEU A 52 -3.74 13.20 2.57
CA LEU A 52 -3.67 11.74 2.75
C LEU A 52 -4.48 11.24 3.95
N GLY A 53 -4.61 12.03 5.01
CA GLY A 53 -5.27 11.64 6.26
C GLY A 53 -6.65 11.00 6.08
N PRO A 54 -7.57 11.52 5.23
CA PRO A 54 -8.88 10.90 4.99
C PRO A 54 -8.82 9.47 4.44
N PHE A 55 -7.70 9.05 3.83
CA PHE A 55 -7.51 7.70 3.32
C PHE A 55 -6.87 6.74 4.34
N GLY A 56 -6.51 7.24 5.53
CA GLY A 56 -5.80 6.46 6.53
C GLY A 56 -4.29 6.33 6.25
N PHE A 57 -3.70 7.27 5.50
CA PHE A 57 -2.28 7.25 5.17
C PHE A 57 -1.58 8.56 5.51
N ALA A 58 -0.26 8.49 5.65
CA ALA A 58 0.64 9.62 5.74
C ALA A 58 1.93 9.36 4.94
N TYR A 59 2.69 10.42 4.70
CA TYR A 59 3.99 10.39 4.05
C TYR A 59 5.07 10.77 5.07
N SER A 60 6.17 10.00 5.11
CA SER A 60 7.33 10.23 5.98
C SER A 60 8.47 10.88 5.19
N LEU A 61 8.89 12.08 5.59
CA LEU A 61 10.05 12.76 4.98
C LEU A 61 11.36 12.02 5.22
N SER A 62 11.58 11.52 6.45
CA SER A 62 12.85 10.91 6.83
C SER A 62 13.08 9.54 6.19
N LYS A 63 12.01 8.79 5.95
CA LYS A 63 12.06 7.45 5.36
C LYS A 63 11.73 7.44 3.86
N ASP A 64 11.22 8.54 3.32
CA ASP A 64 10.73 8.69 1.94
C ASP A 64 9.70 7.60 1.53
N ILE A 65 8.73 7.33 2.41
CA ILE A 65 7.68 6.31 2.20
C ILE A 65 6.30 6.85 2.57
N PHE A 66 5.28 6.26 1.96
CA PHE A 66 3.91 6.31 2.45
C PHE A 66 3.67 5.17 3.44
N TYR A 67 2.80 5.40 4.42
CA TYR A 67 2.48 4.43 5.45
C TYR A 67 1.06 4.64 6.00
N SER A 68 0.48 3.57 6.52
CA SER A 68 -0.82 3.54 7.19
C SER A 68 -0.77 4.27 8.52
N LEU A 69 -1.84 5.01 8.83
CA LEU A 69 -2.09 5.55 10.17
C LEU A 69 -2.65 4.45 11.07
N GLU A 70 -2.38 4.54 12.37
CA GLU A 70 -2.91 3.61 13.37
C GLU A 70 -4.45 3.65 13.41
N ASP A 71 -5.03 4.84 13.29
CA ASP A 71 -6.48 5.10 13.29
C ASP A 71 -7.10 5.05 11.88
N ALA A 72 -6.42 4.41 10.93
CA ALA A 72 -6.92 4.23 9.57
C ALA A 72 -8.28 3.51 9.56
N TRP A 73 -9.19 3.97 8.68
CA TRP A 73 -10.56 3.45 8.61
C TRP A 73 -10.61 1.96 8.26
N GLN A 74 -9.56 1.44 7.63
CA GLN A 74 -9.32 0.03 7.35
C GLN A 74 -9.41 -0.83 8.61
N ARG A 75 -9.14 -0.29 9.81
CA ARG A 75 -9.30 -1.01 11.08
C ARG A 75 -10.72 -1.51 11.35
N LYS A 76 -11.73 -0.87 10.74
CA LYS A 76 -13.14 -1.29 10.83
C LYS A 76 -13.49 -2.44 9.86
N PHE A 77 -12.55 -2.80 9.00
CA PHE A 77 -12.71 -3.85 8.02
C PHE A 77 -11.82 -5.00 8.46
N GLY A 78 -12.44 -6.10 8.86
CA GLY A 78 -11.70 -7.33 9.09
C GLY A 78 -11.03 -7.83 7.81
N TYR A 79 -10.23 -8.86 7.96
CA TYR A 79 -9.45 -9.47 6.92
C TYR A 79 -9.86 -10.92 6.68
N GLY A 80 -9.81 -11.34 5.43
CA GLY A 80 -9.98 -12.73 5.03
C GLY A 80 -9.29 -12.97 3.70
N LYS A 81 -9.08 -14.25 3.38
CA LYS A 81 -8.37 -14.72 2.17
C LYS A 81 -8.82 -14.07 0.85
N ILE A 82 -10.07 -13.61 0.78
CA ILE A 82 -10.58 -12.90 -0.40
C ILE A 82 -9.79 -11.64 -0.74
N TYR A 83 -9.21 -10.94 0.24
CA TYR A 83 -8.41 -9.74 -0.04
C TYR A 83 -7.13 -10.08 -0.81
N ASP A 84 -6.45 -11.18 -0.47
CA ASP A 84 -5.29 -11.68 -1.21
C ASP A 84 -5.66 -12.06 -2.64
N GLU A 85 -6.78 -12.77 -2.80
CA GLU A 85 -7.26 -13.20 -4.11
C GLU A 85 -7.63 -12.01 -5.01
N MET A 86 -8.14 -10.93 -4.42
CA MET A 86 -8.54 -9.70 -5.11
C MET A 86 -7.37 -8.73 -5.35
N ALA A 87 -6.19 -8.96 -4.78
CA ALA A 87 -5.04 -8.07 -4.90
C ALA A 87 -4.71 -7.71 -6.37
N PRO A 88 -4.68 -8.65 -7.33
CA PRO A 88 -4.44 -8.31 -8.74
C PRO A 88 -5.46 -7.35 -9.35
N VAL A 89 -6.74 -7.46 -8.95
CA VAL A 89 -7.81 -6.56 -9.43
C VAL A 89 -7.61 -5.14 -8.91
N MET A 90 -7.00 -5.00 -7.73
CA MET A 90 -6.61 -3.72 -7.14
C MET A 90 -5.24 -3.22 -7.64
N ASN A 91 -4.71 -3.78 -8.73
CA ASN A 91 -3.37 -3.52 -9.27
C ASN A 91 -2.21 -3.85 -8.32
N MET A 92 -2.43 -4.78 -7.39
CA MET A 92 -1.43 -5.26 -6.46
C MET A 92 -0.92 -6.63 -6.92
N ILE A 93 0.39 -6.77 -7.04
CA ILE A 93 1.04 -8.06 -7.30
C ILE A 93 2.02 -8.27 -6.17
N ILE A 94 1.59 -9.09 -5.22
CA ILE A 94 2.22 -9.25 -3.92
C ILE A 94 2.36 -10.74 -3.61
N ASP A 95 3.36 -11.02 -2.79
CA ASP A 95 3.52 -12.28 -2.11
C ASP A 95 2.84 -12.15 -0.74
N CYS A 96 1.89 -13.04 -0.44
CA CYS A 96 1.16 -13.12 0.81
C CYS A 96 1.63 -14.34 1.61
N GLU A 97 1.86 -14.17 2.90
CA GLU A 97 2.27 -15.24 3.80
C GLU A 97 1.51 -15.14 5.14
N PRO A 98 0.32 -15.74 5.24
CA PRO A 98 -0.43 -15.77 6.49
C PRO A 98 0.07 -16.88 7.43
N ILE A 99 0.30 -16.52 8.69
CA ILE A 99 0.64 -17.43 9.78
C ILE A 99 -0.54 -17.48 10.76
N TYR A 100 -1.19 -18.64 10.81
CA TYR A 100 -2.33 -18.90 11.69
C TYR A 100 -1.87 -19.60 12.96
N PHE A 101 -2.43 -19.22 14.10
CA PHE A 101 -2.16 -19.85 15.40
C PHE A 101 -3.34 -19.66 16.37
N GLU A 102 -3.40 -20.46 17.42
CA GLU A 102 -4.38 -20.30 18.50
C GLU A 102 -3.67 -19.83 19.77
N TYR A 103 -4.23 -18.80 20.43
CA TYR A 103 -3.72 -18.24 21.66
C TYR A 103 -4.88 -17.67 22.48
N ASP A 104 -4.89 -17.94 23.79
CA ASP A 104 -5.95 -17.51 24.72
C ASP A 104 -7.37 -17.90 24.23
N GLY A 105 -7.49 -19.14 23.73
CA GLY A 105 -8.75 -19.68 23.21
C GLY A 105 -9.27 -19.05 21.91
N ARG A 106 -8.54 -18.11 21.32
CA ARG A 106 -8.90 -17.38 20.08
C ARG A 106 -7.97 -17.77 18.93
N ARG A 107 -8.48 -17.64 17.71
CA ARG A 107 -7.68 -17.80 16.49
C ARG A 107 -7.05 -16.48 16.11
N TRP A 108 -5.77 -16.50 15.82
CA TRP A 108 -4.99 -15.37 15.39
C TRP A 108 -4.44 -15.60 13.99
N MET A 109 -4.21 -14.50 13.28
CA MET A 109 -3.51 -14.48 12.03
C MET A 109 -2.54 -13.30 12.03
N ILE A 110 -1.26 -13.59 11.81
CA ILE A 110 -0.30 -12.56 11.44
C ILE A 110 0.03 -12.78 9.97
N GLU A 111 -0.20 -11.77 9.16
CA GLU A 111 0.01 -11.86 7.74
C GLU A 111 1.04 -10.85 7.25
N PHE A 112 1.89 -11.34 6.36
CA PHE A 112 2.98 -10.59 5.79
C PHE A 112 2.78 -10.45 4.29
N TRP A 113 2.92 -9.23 3.79
CA TRP A 113 2.86 -8.94 2.37
C TRP A 113 4.10 -8.23 1.88
N LYS A 114 4.56 -8.58 0.68
CA LYS A 114 5.57 -7.79 -0.05
C LYS A 114 5.30 -7.79 -1.54
N GLY A 115 5.51 -6.66 -2.20
CA GLY A 115 5.35 -6.62 -3.65
C GLY A 115 5.15 -5.24 -4.24
N GLN A 116 4.42 -5.22 -5.37
CA GLN A 116 4.07 -4.02 -6.11
C GLN A 116 2.62 -3.65 -5.83
N TYR A 117 2.40 -2.42 -5.37
CA TYR A 117 1.10 -1.85 -5.03
C TYR A 117 0.80 -0.70 -6.00
N GLY A 118 0.32 -1.02 -7.21
CA GLY A 118 0.13 -0.01 -8.25
C GLY A 118 1.45 0.65 -8.66
N ILE A 119 1.62 1.95 -8.35
CA ILE A 119 2.86 2.71 -8.62
C ILE A 119 3.84 2.73 -7.45
N THR A 120 3.59 1.97 -6.38
CA THR A 120 4.49 1.86 -5.24
C THR A 120 5.03 0.44 -5.09
N THR A 121 6.23 0.32 -4.52
CA THR A 121 6.78 -0.94 -4.01
C THR A 121 6.71 -0.90 -2.49
N GLY A 122 6.33 -2.00 -1.85
CA GLY A 122 6.19 -1.97 -0.41
C GLY A 122 6.06 -3.32 0.25
N ALA A 123 5.79 -3.25 1.54
CA ALA A 123 5.47 -4.38 2.38
C ALA A 123 4.55 -3.97 3.54
N GLU A 124 3.86 -4.97 4.07
CA GLU A 124 2.88 -4.84 5.13
C GLU A 124 3.02 -6.00 6.11
N VAL A 125 2.74 -5.74 7.39
CA VAL A 125 2.59 -6.74 8.45
C VAL A 125 1.30 -6.44 9.19
N GLY A 126 0.33 -7.33 9.10
CA GLY A 126 -0.98 -7.20 9.72
C GLY A 126 -1.20 -8.25 10.80
N ILE A 127 -1.86 -7.86 11.88
CA ILE A 127 -2.20 -8.70 13.03
C ILE A 127 -3.71 -8.67 13.19
N TYR A 128 -4.30 -9.86 13.19
CA TYR A 128 -5.73 -10.05 13.20
C TYR A 128 -6.11 -11.17 14.18
N VAL A 129 -7.31 -11.06 14.73
CA VAL A 129 -7.85 -12.00 15.72
C VAL A 129 -9.32 -12.27 15.41
N GLU A 130 -9.74 -13.51 15.62
CA GLU A 130 -11.15 -13.86 15.60
C GLU A 130 -11.75 -13.57 16.97
N ASN A 131 -12.60 -12.53 17.06
CA ASN A 131 -13.26 -12.17 18.31
C ASN A 131 -14.35 -13.17 18.71
N GLU A 132 -15.15 -13.62 17.73
CA GLU A 132 -16.22 -14.59 17.93
C GLU A 132 -15.96 -15.83 17.07
N ARG A 133 -15.83 -16.99 17.72
CA ARG A 133 -15.51 -18.25 17.03
C ARG A 133 -16.62 -18.62 16.06
N GLY A 134 -16.33 -18.52 14.77
CA GLY A 134 -17.25 -18.91 13.70
C GLY A 134 -17.36 -20.43 13.52
N ILE A 135 -18.24 -20.82 12.60
CA ILE A 135 -18.50 -22.24 12.25
C ILE A 135 -17.33 -22.86 11.46
N SER A 136 -16.50 -22.04 10.82
CA SER A 136 -15.39 -22.53 10.00
C SER A 136 -14.38 -23.30 10.85
N GLN A 137 -14.05 -24.51 10.43
CA GLN A 137 -13.00 -25.33 11.05
C GLN A 137 -11.60 -24.97 10.54
N ASN A 138 -11.50 -24.52 9.29
CA ASN A 138 -10.23 -24.19 8.66
C ASN A 138 -9.89 -22.71 8.92
N PRO A 139 -8.72 -22.39 9.52
CA PRO A 139 -8.30 -21.02 9.77
C PRO A 139 -8.29 -20.13 8.52
N GLU A 140 -8.00 -20.68 7.34
CA GLU A 140 -7.97 -19.88 6.09
C GLU A 140 -9.34 -19.35 5.65
N ASP A 141 -10.42 -19.99 6.10
CA ASP A 141 -11.79 -19.65 5.74
C ASP A 141 -12.47 -18.74 6.79
N VAL A 142 -11.71 -18.32 7.80
CA VAL A 142 -12.16 -17.40 8.86
C VAL A 142 -12.04 -15.96 8.38
N PHE A 143 -13.01 -15.14 8.75
CA PHE A 143 -12.91 -13.69 8.64
C PHE A 143 -12.42 -13.14 9.98
N TYR A 144 -11.20 -12.62 10.00
CA TYR A 144 -10.56 -12.10 11.20
C TYR A 144 -10.83 -10.61 11.37
N ASP A 145 -10.95 -10.14 12.60
CA ASP A 145 -11.01 -8.72 12.91
C ASP A 145 -9.61 -8.14 13.12
N CYS A 146 -9.46 -6.83 12.94
CA CYS A 146 -8.26 -6.14 13.36
C CYS A 146 -8.14 -6.18 14.89
N VAL A 147 -6.92 -6.36 15.40
CA VAL A 147 -6.69 -6.40 16.85
C VAL A 147 -7.07 -5.09 17.56
N SER A 148 -7.45 -5.21 18.84
CA SER A 148 -7.66 -4.06 19.71
C SER A 148 -6.35 -3.28 19.93
N LYS A 149 -6.42 -2.07 20.52
CA LYS A 149 -5.22 -1.23 20.65
C LYS A 149 -4.25 -1.84 21.67
N GLU A 150 -4.81 -2.53 22.64
CA GLU A 150 -4.17 -3.24 23.73
C GLU A 150 -3.49 -4.55 23.24
N GLU A 151 -3.93 -5.07 22.10
CA GLU A 151 -3.45 -6.31 21.47
C GLU A 151 -2.52 -6.06 20.29
N GLU A 152 -2.22 -4.80 19.97
CA GLU A 152 -1.17 -4.46 19.03
C GLU A 152 0.18 -4.97 19.54
N LEU A 153 1.02 -5.42 18.60
CA LEU A 153 2.36 -5.91 18.91
C LEU A 153 3.43 -4.96 18.36
N PRO A 154 4.59 -4.87 19.02
CA PRO A 154 5.76 -4.22 18.43
C PRO A 154 6.26 -5.00 17.22
N ILE A 155 6.27 -4.34 16.06
CA ILE A 155 6.73 -4.89 14.78
C ILE A 155 7.95 -4.09 14.32
N ASN A 156 9.04 -4.78 14.02
CA ASN A 156 10.19 -4.25 13.29
C ASN A 156 10.17 -4.82 11.87
N MET A 157 9.79 -4.00 10.90
CA MET A 157 9.72 -4.34 9.48
C MET A 157 10.86 -3.69 8.71
N LYS A 158 11.61 -4.48 7.95
CA LYS A 158 12.58 -4.00 6.96
C LYS A 158 12.26 -4.59 5.59
N LEU A 159 12.24 -3.72 4.58
CA LEU A 159 12.12 -4.15 3.20
C LEU A 159 13.47 -4.02 2.50
N TYR A 160 13.89 -5.09 1.84
CA TYR A 160 15.08 -5.10 0.98
C TYR A 160 14.65 -5.32 -0.46
N LYS A 161 15.40 -4.70 -1.38
CA LYS A 161 15.29 -4.94 -2.82
C LYS A 161 16.67 -5.28 -3.37
N ASN A 162 16.79 -6.44 -4.00
CA ASN A 162 18.05 -6.94 -4.56
C ASN A 162 19.23 -6.84 -3.56
N GLY A 163 18.97 -7.21 -2.30
CA GLY A 163 19.96 -7.18 -1.22
C GLY A 163 20.22 -5.81 -0.57
N LYS A 164 19.67 -4.71 -1.10
CA LYS A 164 19.79 -3.38 -0.50
C LYS A 164 18.56 -3.05 0.35
N MET A 165 18.77 -2.60 1.59
CA MET A 165 17.68 -2.11 2.42
C MET A 165 17.05 -0.86 1.81
N VAL A 166 15.73 -0.89 1.66
CA VAL A 166 14.92 0.18 1.09
C VAL A 166 14.44 1.10 2.21
N TYR A 167 13.84 0.54 3.26
CA TYR A 167 13.44 1.26 4.46
C TYR A 167 13.34 0.31 5.66
N GLN A 168 13.24 0.90 6.85
CA GLN A 168 12.88 0.22 8.10
C GLN A 168 11.78 0.99 8.83
N ARG A 169 10.83 0.26 9.42
CA ARG A 169 9.83 0.78 10.36
C ARG A 169 9.82 -0.06 11.63
N ILE A 170 9.72 0.59 12.78
CA ILE A 170 9.61 -0.06 14.08
C ILE A 170 8.50 0.68 14.83
N GLU A 171 7.36 0.05 15.04
CA GLU A 171 6.24 0.64 15.78
C GLU A 171 5.44 -0.47 16.47
N ASN A 172 4.69 -0.11 17.52
CA ASN A 172 3.57 -0.91 18.01
C ASN A 172 2.37 -0.65 17.09
N HIS A 173 1.84 -1.67 16.41
CA HIS A 173 0.84 -1.44 15.37
C HIS A 173 0.06 -2.72 15.03
N TRP A 174 -1.23 -2.58 14.70
CA TRP A 174 -2.04 -3.69 14.16
C TRP A 174 -1.72 -3.99 12.69
N TRP A 175 -1.50 -2.95 11.88
CA TRP A 175 -1.15 -3.05 10.45
C TRP A 175 0.00 -2.11 10.01
N LEU A 176 1.24 -2.57 10.17
CA LEU A 176 2.44 -1.79 9.86
C LEU A 176 2.76 -1.87 8.36
N THR A 177 2.67 -0.74 7.64
CA THR A 177 2.92 -0.70 6.19
C THR A 177 4.05 0.25 5.77
N GLY A 178 4.60 0.05 4.59
CA GLY A 178 5.54 0.99 4.00
C GLY A 178 5.57 0.90 2.48
N PHE A 179 5.51 2.05 1.80
CA PHE A 179 5.42 2.09 0.34
C PHE A 179 6.33 3.17 -0.24
N VAL A 180 7.28 2.77 -1.08
CA VAL A 180 8.14 3.65 -1.88
C VAL A 180 7.43 4.02 -3.17
N LEU A 181 7.30 5.31 -3.44
CA LEU A 181 6.59 5.83 -4.60
C LEU A 181 7.44 5.87 -5.88
N GLY A 182 6.89 5.37 -6.98
CA GLY A 182 7.51 5.42 -8.30
C GLY A 182 8.56 4.34 -8.54
N GLU A 183 8.76 3.44 -7.57
CA GLU A 183 9.66 2.31 -7.66
C GLU A 183 8.89 1.08 -8.15
N PHE A 184 9.37 0.48 -9.24
CA PHE A 184 8.81 -0.76 -9.78
C PHE A 184 9.62 -1.96 -9.30
N SER A 185 8.96 -2.98 -8.75
CA SER A 185 9.60 -4.23 -8.35
C SER A 185 8.77 -5.45 -8.77
N TYR A 186 9.45 -6.57 -8.98
CA TYR A 186 8.82 -7.88 -8.89
C TYR A 186 8.88 -8.40 -7.45
N PRO A 187 7.88 -9.13 -6.95
CA PRO A 187 7.92 -9.69 -5.59
C PRO A 187 9.20 -10.51 -5.30
N GLY A 188 9.71 -11.24 -6.28
CA GLY A 188 10.96 -12.01 -6.15
C GLY A 188 12.25 -11.19 -6.07
N GLU A 189 12.20 -9.89 -6.35
CA GLU A 189 13.31 -8.95 -6.10
C GLU A 189 13.31 -8.44 -4.65
N LEU A 190 12.20 -8.65 -3.92
CA LEU A 190 11.99 -8.15 -2.59
C LEU A 190 12.19 -9.23 -1.54
N MET A 191 12.71 -8.81 -0.39
CA MET A 191 12.78 -9.60 0.82
C MET A 191 12.27 -8.77 1.99
N LEU A 192 11.29 -9.30 2.70
CA LEU A 192 10.75 -8.71 3.93
C LEU A 192 11.41 -9.41 5.12
N GLU A 193 12.08 -8.65 5.97
CA GLU A 193 12.52 -9.11 7.29
C GLU A 193 11.58 -8.50 8.33
N ALA A 194 10.95 -9.36 9.13
CA ALA A 194 10.06 -8.95 10.20
C ALA A 194 10.56 -9.51 11.53
N ALA A 195 10.50 -8.69 12.57
CA ALA A 195 10.62 -9.14 13.95
C ALA A 195 9.39 -8.70 14.73
N ILE A 196 8.75 -9.64 15.41
CA ILE A 196 7.52 -9.38 16.17
C ILE A 196 7.82 -9.69 17.63
N SER A 197 7.48 -8.74 18.51
CA SER A 197 7.57 -8.93 19.97
C SER A 197 6.22 -9.35 20.51
N PHE A 198 6.17 -10.48 21.21
CA PHE A 198 4.95 -11.03 21.77
C PHE A 198 4.80 -10.63 23.24
N GLN A 199 3.55 -10.54 23.69
CA GLN A 199 3.21 -10.07 25.05
C GLN A 199 3.71 -11.04 26.12
N ASP A 200 3.59 -12.34 25.84
CA ASP A 200 4.07 -13.40 26.71
C ASP A 200 4.66 -14.56 25.91
N ARG A 201 5.19 -15.53 26.66
CA ARG A 201 5.81 -16.73 26.11
C ARG A 201 4.81 -17.68 25.44
N GLU A 202 3.56 -17.71 25.90
CA GLU A 202 2.55 -18.60 25.35
C GLU A 202 2.15 -18.17 23.93
N MET A 203 1.93 -16.87 23.70
CA MET A 203 1.66 -16.33 22.37
C MET A 203 2.85 -16.51 21.43
N LEU A 204 4.07 -16.33 21.94
CA LEU A 204 5.30 -16.59 21.18
C LEU A 204 5.38 -18.05 20.73
N GLU A 205 5.21 -18.99 21.66
CA GLU A 205 5.26 -20.43 21.36
C GLU A 205 4.13 -20.84 20.40
N ALA A 206 2.94 -20.26 20.54
CA ALA A 206 1.83 -20.46 19.62
C ALA A 206 2.15 -19.96 18.20
N PHE A 207 2.71 -18.76 18.06
CA PHE A 207 3.12 -18.21 16.77
C PHE A 207 4.23 -19.04 16.10
N ILE A 208 5.21 -19.52 16.88
CA ILE A 208 6.25 -20.45 16.39
C ILE A 208 5.61 -21.73 15.86
N GLY A 209 4.64 -22.29 16.59
CA GLY A 209 3.85 -23.44 16.15
C GLY A 209 3.14 -23.17 14.82
N GLY A 210 2.51 -22.00 14.68
CA GLY A 210 1.90 -21.56 13.42
C GLY A 210 2.91 -21.45 12.25
N CYS A 211 4.12 -20.96 12.52
CA CYS A 211 5.20 -20.91 11.52
C CYS A 211 5.59 -22.33 11.04
N TYR A 212 5.73 -23.28 11.97
CA TYR A 212 6.04 -24.67 11.60
C TYR A 212 4.92 -25.31 10.78
N GLN A 213 3.66 -25.05 11.13
CA GLN A 213 2.51 -25.50 10.34
C GLN A 213 2.49 -24.89 8.92
N ALA A 214 2.96 -23.65 8.77
CA ALA A 214 3.12 -23.00 7.46
C ALA A 214 4.33 -23.54 6.65
N GLY A 215 5.19 -24.37 7.25
CA GLY A 215 6.33 -25.01 6.59
C GLY A 215 7.69 -24.35 6.85
N TYR A 216 7.78 -23.43 7.81
CA TYR A 216 9.07 -22.93 8.30
C TYR A 216 9.80 -24.01 9.10
N GLN A 217 11.12 -24.00 9.04
CA GLN A 217 11.98 -24.84 9.86
C GLN A 217 12.62 -24.01 10.99
N PRO A 218 13.14 -24.64 12.05
CA PRO A 218 13.82 -23.93 13.14
C PRO A 218 14.96 -23.01 12.64
N GLU A 219 15.64 -23.36 11.56
CA GLU A 219 16.74 -22.56 10.99
C GLU A 219 16.23 -21.33 10.21
N ASP A 220 14.96 -21.34 9.79
CA ASP A 220 14.32 -20.19 9.13
C ASP A 220 13.92 -19.09 10.14
N LEU A 221 13.84 -19.44 11.43
CA LEU A 221 13.41 -18.56 12.51
C LEU A 221 14.60 -18.21 13.41
N HIS A 222 14.72 -16.94 13.79
CA HIS A 222 15.61 -16.54 14.86
C HIS A 222 14.80 -16.04 16.05
N ILE A 223 15.00 -16.66 17.21
CA ILE A 223 14.23 -16.36 18.43
C ILE A 223 15.16 -15.68 19.42
N TRP A 224 14.74 -14.53 19.93
CA TRP A 224 15.50 -13.77 20.93
C TRP A 224 14.54 -13.15 21.95
N HIS A 225 14.65 -13.56 23.22
CA HIS A 225 13.67 -13.21 24.27
C HIS A 225 12.23 -13.51 23.81
N HIS A 226 11.34 -12.52 23.84
CA HIS A 226 9.96 -12.61 23.39
C HIS A 226 9.79 -12.19 21.93
N GLN A 227 10.85 -12.27 21.11
CA GLN A 227 10.82 -11.87 19.70
C GLN A 227 11.07 -13.05 18.76
N VAL A 228 10.28 -13.10 17.69
CA VAL A 228 10.51 -14.00 16.56
C VAL A 228 10.89 -13.17 15.34
N PHE A 229 12.03 -13.50 14.75
CA PHE A 229 12.54 -12.91 13.52
C PHE A 229 12.36 -13.91 12.38
N LEU A 230 11.78 -13.44 11.29
CA LEU A 230 11.60 -14.23 10.08
C LEU A 230 11.93 -13.42 8.82
N ARG A 231 12.36 -14.13 7.78
CA ARG A 231 12.70 -13.56 6.48
C ARG A 231 11.85 -14.18 5.40
N ILE A 232 11.07 -13.34 4.74
CA ILE A 232 10.19 -13.72 3.65
C ILE A 232 10.86 -13.27 2.37
N TYR A 233 11.62 -14.18 1.76
CA TYR A 233 12.14 -14.02 0.40
C TYR A 233 11.21 -14.71 -0.60
N ARG A 234 10.94 -15.99 -0.36
CA ARG A 234 9.90 -16.76 -1.04
C ARG A 234 8.90 -17.24 0.02
N PRO A 235 7.61 -16.91 -0.13
CA PRO A 235 6.56 -17.48 0.72
C PRO A 235 6.62 -19.00 0.74
N LYS A 236 6.38 -19.62 1.90
CA LYS A 236 6.23 -21.06 2.02
C LYS A 236 4.87 -21.49 1.49
N LYS A 237 3.85 -20.64 1.62
CA LYS A 237 2.53 -20.90 1.05
C LYS A 237 2.48 -20.59 -0.45
N ARG A 238 1.69 -21.40 -1.17
CA ARG A 238 1.47 -21.22 -2.60
C ARG A 238 0.67 -19.94 -2.83
N GLN A 239 1.23 -19.05 -3.63
CA GLN A 239 0.58 -17.81 -4.02
C GLN A 239 -0.66 -18.08 -4.87
N VAL A 240 -1.80 -17.55 -4.45
CA VAL A 240 -3.10 -17.74 -5.12
C VAL A 240 -3.26 -16.65 -6.19
N TYR A 241 -2.94 -16.99 -7.43
CA TYR A 241 -3.29 -16.13 -8.58
C TYR A 241 -4.70 -16.47 -9.05
N GLY A 242 -5.73 -16.07 -8.29
CA GLY A 242 -7.14 -16.36 -8.58
C GLY A 242 -7.57 -15.97 -10.01
N TYR A 243 -6.93 -14.93 -10.57
CA TYR A 243 -7.21 -14.39 -11.91
C TYR A 243 -6.27 -14.91 -13.01
N GLY A 244 -5.39 -15.86 -12.69
CA GLY A 244 -4.47 -16.49 -13.65
C GLY A 244 -3.22 -15.67 -13.98
N ARG A 245 -2.19 -16.37 -14.49
CA ARG A 245 -0.84 -15.80 -14.75
C ARG A 245 -0.83 -14.69 -15.80
N LEU A 246 -1.71 -14.77 -16.81
CA LEU A 246 -1.77 -13.76 -17.89
C LEU A 246 -2.28 -12.42 -17.35
N PHE A 247 -3.36 -12.43 -16.56
CA PHE A 247 -3.88 -11.23 -15.92
C PHE A 247 -2.83 -10.58 -15.02
N CYS A 248 -2.16 -11.37 -14.18
CA CYS A 248 -1.09 -10.87 -13.31
C CYS A 248 0.06 -10.23 -14.11
N ARG A 249 0.44 -10.80 -15.26
CA ARG A 249 1.43 -10.20 -16.17
C ARG A 249 0.96 -8.87 -16.76
N LEU A 250 -0.32 -8.77 -17.13
CA LEU A 250 -0.90 -7.52 -17.63
C LEU A 250 -0.90 -6.43 -16.55
N VAL A 251 -1.33 -6.76 -15.33
CA VAL A 251 -1.29 -5.84 -14.18
C VAL A 251 0.13 -5.39 -13.90
N GLN A 252 1.10 -6.32 -13.85
CA GLN A 252 2.50 -5.95 -13.61
C GLN A 252 3.09 -5.10 -14.74
N TRP A 253 2.72 -5.37 -16.00
CA TRP A 253 3.10 -4.53 -17.13
C TRP A 253 2.52 -3.12 -16.99
N GLN A 254 1.26 -3.00 -16.58
CA GLN A 254 0.60 -1.72 -16.33
C GLN A 254 1.27 -0.96 -15.19
N ASN A 255 1.60 -1.64 -14.08
CA ASN A 255 2.35 -1.06 -12.96
C ASN A 255 3.71 -0.52 -13.43
N ARG A 256 4.46 -1.30 -14.22
CA ARG A 256 5.74 -0.86 -14.81
C ARG A 256 5.56 0.37 -15.69
N HIS A 257 4.54 0.36 -16.54
CA HIS A 257 4.22 1.49 -17.41
C HIS A 257 3.89 2.74 -16.59
N ASN A 258 3.07 2.59 -15.55
CA ASN A 258 2.64 3.69 -14.69
C ASN A 258 3.80 4.28 -13.88
N CYS A 259 4.72 3.46 -13.35
CA CYS A 259 5.94 3.95 -12.71
C CYS A 259 6.80 4.77 -13.70
N LYS A 260 7.00 4.28 -14.93
CA LYS A 260 7.73 5.02 -15.97
C LYS A 260 7.04 6.33 -16.33
N LEU A 261 5.71 6.34 -16.43
CA LEU A 261 4.92 7.54 -16.69
C LEU A 261 5.04 8.55 -15.55
N PHE A 262 4.90 8.11 -14.31
CA PHE A 262 5.10 8.92 -13.11
C PHE A 262 6.47 9.60 -13.12
N LEU A 263 7.54 8.82 -13.32
CA LEU A 263 8.92 9.34 -13.37
C LEU A 263 9.11 10.32 -14.54
N ARG A 264 8.51 10.06 -15.71
CA ARG A 264 8.58 10.97 -16.87
C ARG A 264 7.86 12.30 -16.62
N VAL A 265 6.66 12.25 -16.04
CA VAL A 265 5.83 13.44 -15.75
C VAL A 265 6.48 14.31 -14.67
N THR A 266 7.19 13.68 -13.73
CA THR A 266 7.79 14.34 -12.56
C THR A 266 9.30 14.51 -12.67
N LYS A 267 9.89 14.29 -13.86
CA LYS A 267 11.34 14.30 -14.12
C LYS A 267 12.09 15.56 -13.70
N ASP A 268 11.39 16.69 -13.57
CA ASP A 268 11.97 17.97 -13.19
C ASP A 268 12.22 18.07 -11.66
N PHE A 269 11.83 17.05 -10.89
CA PHE A 269 11.93 17.02 -9.43
C PHE A 269 12.66 15.77 -8.96
N THR A 270 13.63 15.94 -8.07
CA THR A 270 14.38 14.83 -7.48
C THR A 270 13.66 14.26 -6.26
N LYS A 271 13.27 15.14 -5.32
CA LYS A 271 12.57 14.77 -4.08
C LYS A 271 11.16 14.26 -4.35
N THR A 272 10.79 13.14 -3.75
CA THR A 272 9.45 12.55 -3.83
C THR A 272 8.37 13.52 -3.37
N LEU A 273 8.62 14.27 -2.30
CA LEU A 273 7.75 15.36 -1.84
C LEU A 273 7.40 16.36 -2.96
N ASP A 274 8.39 16.82 -3.72
CA ASP A 274 8.21 17.78 -4.81
C ASP A 274 7.43 17.16 -5.98
N LYS A 275 7.70 15.88 -6.29
CA LYS A 275 6.95 15.12 -7.30
C LYS A 275 5.46 15.05 -6.95
N ILE A 276 5.13 14.73 -5.70
CA ILE A 276 3.74 14.63 -5.21
C ILE A 276 3.07 16.01 -5.24
N TYR A 277 3.73 17.02 -4.66
CA TYR A 277 3.18 18.37 -4.60
C TYR A 277 2.92 18.93 -5.99
N TYR A 278 3.83 18.70 -6.94
CA TYR A 278 3.62 19.04 -8.34
C TYR A 278 2.38 18.35 -8.93
N LEU A 279 2.18 17.06 -8.68
CA LEU A 279 1.03 16.33 -9.20
C LEU A 279 -0.30 16.86 -8.63
N MET A 280 -0.35 17.17 -7.33
CA MET A 280 -1.51 17.79 -6.69
C MET A 280 -1.89 19.12 -7.37
N LEU A 281 -0.89 19.96 -7.66
CA LEU A 281 -1.11 21.27 -8.30
C LEU A 281 -1.40 21.18 -9.81
N ALA A 282 -0.75 20.27 -10.52
CA ALA A 282 -0.87 20.13 -11.97
C ALA A 282 -2.15 19.39 -12.39
N TYR A 283 -2.62 18.45 -11.56
CA TYR A 283 -3.77 17.58 -11.84
C TYR A 283 -4.86 17.64 -10.76
N PRO A 284 -5.36 18.84 -10.39
CA PRO A 284 -6.27 19.01 -9.25
C PRO A 284 -7.61 18.28 -9.42
N ARG A 285 -8.07 18.04 -10.66
CA ARG A 285 -9.30 17.27 -10.91
C ARG A 285 -9.14 15.79 -10.59
N ILE A 286 -8.00 15.20 -10.95
CA ILE A 286 -7.69 13.81 -10.62
C ILE A 286 -7.57 13.68 -9.09
N PHE A 287 -6.86 14.62 -8.49
CA PHE A 287 -6.72 14.70 -7.05
C PHE A 287 -8.07 14.89 -6.33
N ALA A 288 -8.96 15.72 -6.85
CA ALA A 288 -10.31 15.92 -6.32
C ALA A 288 -11.18 14.66 -6.41
N ILE A 289 -11.09 13.90 -7.49
CA ILE A 289 -11.81 12.61 -7.63
C ILE A 289 -11.32 11.63 -6.57
N ILE A 290 -10.00 11.49 -6.44
CA ILE A 290 -9.39 10.59 -5.45
C ILE A 290 -9.81 11.00 -4.04
N THR A 291 -9.66 12.29 -3.67
CA THR A 291 -10.01 12.82 -2.34
C THR A 291 -11.50 12.79 -2.02
N LYS A 292 -12.38 12.94 -3.01
CA LYS A 292 -13.83 12.80 -2.80
C LYS A 292 -14.18 11.36 -2.40
N THR A 293 -13.57 10.36 -3.05
CA THR A 293 -13.77 8.95 -2.69
C THR A 293 -13.26 8.65 -1.27
N GLY A 294 -12.07 9.16 -0.91
CA GLY A 294 -11.53 9.02 0.45
C GLY A 294 -12.38 9.69 1.52
N ARG A 295 -12.91 10.90 1.24
CA ARG A 295 -13.81 11.60 2.16
C ARG A 295 -15.13 10.88 2.39
N ILE A 296 -15.72 10.24 1.38
CA ILE A 296 -16.96 9.47 1.56
C ILE A 296 -16.72 8.27 2.49
N ALA A 297 -15.58 7.58 2.35
CA ALA A 297 -15.19 6.52 3.28
C ALA A 297 -14.99 7.07 4.71
N TRP A 298 -14.38 8.26 4.83
CA TRP A 298 -14.19 8.94 6.11
C TRP A 298 -15.47 9.54 6.70
N GLU A 299 -16.45 9.99 5.93
CA GLU A 299 -17.68 10.61 6.48
C GLU A 299 -18.65 9.57 7.03
N LYS A 300 -18.63 8.33 6.49
CA LYS A 300 -19.26 7.16 7.13
C LYS A 300 -18.70 6.83 8.53
N LYS A 301 -17.63 7.52 8.98
CA LYS A 301 -17.11 7.51 10.37
C LYS A 301 -18.06 8.15 11.38
N LYS A 302 -18.91 9.10 10.97
CA LYS A 302 -19.70 9.97 11.85
C LYS A 302 -21.18 9.59 11.99
N SER A 303 -21.64 8.61 11.21
CA SER A 303 -22.97 7.98 11.34
C SER A 303 -22.83 6.63 12.02
#